data_AF-A0A9D0P0K3-F1
#
_entry.id   AF-A0A9D0P0K3-F1
#
_cell.length_a   1.000
_cell.length_b   1.000
_cell.length_c   1.000
_cell.angle_alpha   90.00
_cell.angle_beta   90.00
_cell.angle_gamma   90.00
#
_symmetry.space_group_name_H-M   'P 1'
#
loop_
_entity.id
_entity.type
_entity.pdbx_description
1 polymer ?
#
loop_
_entity_poly.entity_id
_entity_poly.type
_entity_poly.pdbx_seq_one_letter_code
_entity_poly.pdbx_strand_id
1 'polypeptide(L)'
;TRIVDTTEFNGKKLFASANVVKIQVGANSGEQIAINTSGLSGLNAYGSAAKTVDVSTSANAAKVLSTASAAASGMDADIGKVINARSSMGAIQNRFESVIENIASYKEGLQAARSRITDTDYAEATAEMARNQVLQQAGIAMVAQANQIPQGVLRLLG
;
A
#
# COMPACT_ATOMS: atom_id res chain seq x y z
N THR A 1 21.07 -11.67 -21.32
CA THR A 1 21.52 -10.46 -20.58
C THR A 1 20.59 -9.28 -20.81
N ARG A 2 20.20 -8.92 -22.05
CA ARG A 2 19.32 -7.76 -22.35
C ARG A 2 18.16 -7.52 -21.35
N ILE A 3 17.35 -8.53 -21.03
CA ILE A 3 16.21 -8.38 -20.09
C ILE A 3 16.68 -7.86 -18.72
N VAL A 4 17.79 -8.41 -18.20
CA VAL A 4 18.36 -7.99 -16.91
C VAL A 4 18.77 -6.52 -16.94
N ASP A 5 19.33 -6.06 -18.06
CA ASP A 5 19.87 -4.70 -18.21
C ASP A 5 18.78 -3.66 -18.53
N THR A 6 17.72 -4.07 -19.23
CA THR A 6 16.68 -3.14 -19.70
C THR A 6 15.48 -3.05 -18.76
N THR A 7 15.21 -4.06 -17.92
CA THR A 7 14.03 -4.02 -17.04
C THR A 7 14.16 -2.95 -15.96
N GLU A 8 13.22 -2.02 -15.96
CA GLU A 8 13.13 -0.93 -15.01
C GLU A 8 11.68 -0.66 -14.59
N PHE A 9 11.53 -0.05 -13.43
CA PHE A 9 10.27 0.51 -12.97
C PHE A 9 10.53 1.92 -12.45
N ASN A 10 9.77 2.89 -12.96
CA ASN A 10 9.91 4.30 -12.59
C ASN A 10 11.38 4.79 -12.66
N GLY A 11 12.09 4.42 -13.73
CA GLY A 11 13.51 4.77 -13.95
C GLY A 11 14.53 4.03 -13.05
N LYS A 12 14.09 3.08 -12.21
CA LYS A 12 14.99 2.24 -11.40
C LYS A 12 15.19 0.88 -12.06
N LYS A 13 16.45 0.53 -12.36
CA LYS A 13 16.81 -0.80 -12.86
C LYS A 13 16.53 -1.85 -11.78
N LEU A 14 15.76 -2.87 -12.13
CA LEU A 14 15.34 -3.87 -11.14
C LEU A 14 16.35 -5.01 -11.01
N PHE A 15 17.01 -5.41 -12.10
CA PHE A 15 17.84 -6.63 -12.11
C PHE A 15 19.30 -6.38 -12.53
N ALA A 16 19.64 -5.22 -13.09
CA ALA A 16 21.01 -4.92 -13.53
C ALA A 16 21.99 -4.77 -12.35
N SER A 17 21.53 -4.23 -11.22
CA SER A 17 22.29 -4.09 -9.97
C SER A 17 21.38 -4.36 -8.78
N ALA A 18 21.99 -4.70 -7.64
CA ALA A 18 21.26 -4.78 -6.39
C ALA A 18 20.79 -3.38 -5.99
N ASN A 19 19.49 -3.23 -5.76
CA ASN A 19 18.87 -1.97 -5.36
C ASN A 19 17.93 -2.21 -4.18
N VAL A 20 17.77 -1.17 -3.36
CA VAL A 20 16.82 -1.17 -2.25
C VAL A 20 15.75 -0.12 -2.53
N VAL A 21 14.52 -0.57 -2.74
CA VAL A 21 13.35 0.31 -2.84
C VAL A 21 12.57 0.21 -1.54
N LYS A 22 12.43 1.32 -0.83
CA LYS A 22 11.68 1.36 0.43
C LYS A 22 10.28 1.89 0.15
N ILE A 23 9.27 1.13 0.57
CA ILE A 23 7.87 1.51 0.48
C ILE A 23 7.36 1.79 1.87
N GLN A 24 6.84 3.00 2.08
CA GLN A 24 6.14 3.38 3.30
C GLN A 24 4.80 2.64 3.36
N VAL A 25 4.60 1.87 4.42
CA VAL A 25 3.39 1.05 4.60
C VAL A 25 2.67 1.33 5.91
N GLY A 26 3.18 2.23 6.74
CA GLY A 26 2.48 2.69 7.94
C GLY A 26 2.31 4.20 7.97
N ALA A 27 1.55 4.67 8.96
CA ALA A 27 1.25 6.08 9.13
C ALA A 27 2.45 6.87 9.68
N ASN A 28 3.35 6.21 10.41
CA ASN A 28 4.48 6.85 11.07
C ASN A 28 5.77 6.72 10.24
N SER A 29 6.65 7.72 10.37
CA SER A 29 7.97 7.68 9.72
C SER A 29 8.75 6.44 10.14
N GLY A 30 9.32 5.72 9.17
CA GLY A 30 10.13 4.52 9.41
C GLY A 30 9.36 3.20 9.31
N GLU A 31 8.02 3.23 9.26
CA GLU A 31 7.18 2.03 9.01
C GLU A 31 7.25 1.63 7.52
N GLN A 32 8.36 1.02 7.13
CA GLN A 32 8.70 0.73 5.73
C GLN A 32 8.97 -0.75 5.49
N ILE A 33 8.57 -1.22 4.31
CA ILE A 33 9.03 -2.50 3.75
C ILE A 33 10.10 -2.19 2.72
N ALA A 34 11.28 -2.77 2.91
CA ALA A 34 12.37 -2.70 1.95
C ALA A 34 12.26 -3.85 0.94
N ILE A 35 12.19 -3.49 -0.34
CA ILE A 35 12.31 -4.40 -1.46
C ILE A 35 13.78 -4.42 -1.87
N ASN A 36 14.45 -5.54 -1.58
CA ASN A 36 15.82 -5.76 -2.01
C ASN A 36 15.77 -6.52 -3.33
N THR A 37 16.22 -5.88 -4.42
CA THR A 37 16.38 -6.57 -5.69
C THR A 37 17.76 -7.21 -5.74
N SER A 38 17.83 -8.46 -6.21
CA SER A 38 19.10 -9.13 -6.46
C SER A 38 19.65 -8.70 -7.82
N GLY A 39 20.92 -8.31 -7.88
CA GLY A 39 21.62 -8.08 -9.15
C GLY A 39 21.82 -9.40 -9.90
N LEU A 40 21.37 -9.46 -11.15
CA LEU A 40 21.42 -10.64 -12.03
C LEU A 40 22.32 -10.40 -13.27
N SER A 41 23.09 -9.32 -13.30
CA SER A 41 23.96 -8.94 -14.43
C SER A 41 25.06 -9.97 -14.74
N GLY A 42 25.37 -10.86 -13.79
CA GLY A 42 26.32 -11.97 -13.96
C GLY A 42 25.72 -13.28 -14.49
N LEU A 43 24.52 -13.27 -15.05
CA LEU A 43 23.95 -14.44 -15.74
C LEU A 43 24.62 -14.63 -17.10
N ASN A 44 25.09 -15.85 -17.38
CA ASN A 44 25.73 -16.14 -18.65
C ASN A 44 24.70 -16.30 -19.78
N ALA A 45 25.13 -15.97 -21.00
CA ALA A 45 24.38 -16.29 -22.20
C ALA A 45 24.82 -17.66 -22.72
N TYR A 46 24.00 -18.68 -22.49
CA TYR A 46 24.33 -20.05 -22.91
C TYR A 46 24.04 -20.34 -24.40
N GLY A 47 23.54 -19.35 -25.15
CA GLY A 47 23.23 -19.47 -26.58
C GLY A 47 24.42 -19.28 -27.52
N SER A 48 25.64 -19.03 -27.02
CA SER A 48 26.85 -18.84 -27.84
C SER A 48 27.79 -20.04 -27.84
N ALA A 49 27.45 -21.13 -27.15
CA ALA A 49 28.23 -22.36 -27.21
C ALA A 49 27.95 -23.11 -28.52
N ALA A 50 28.99 -23.18 -29.37
CA ALA A 50 29.12 -23.96 -30.60
C ALA A 50 28.32 -23.48 -31.82
N LYS A 51 28.89 -22.55 -32.60
CA LYS A 51 28.63 -22.54 -34.06
C LYS A 51 29.32 -23.70 -34.79
N THR A 52 30.21 -24.43 -34.12
CA THR A 52 30.90 -25.59 -34.69
C THR A 52 31.20 -26.58 -33.56
N VAL A 53 30.58 -27.76 -33.61
CA VAL A 53 30.89 -28.89 -32.74
C VAL A 53 31.87 -29.78 -33.48
N ASP A 54 33.12 -29.85 -33.03
CA ASP A 54 34.13 -30.71 -33.63
C ASP A 54 34.36 -31.96 -32.76
N VAL A 55 34.05 -33.12 -33.34
CA VAL A 55 34.23 -34.45 -32.73
C VAL A 55 35.14 -35.34 -33.59
N SER A 56 35.90 -34.75 -34.52
CA SER A 56 36.76 -35.48 -35.46
C SER A 56 37.92 -36.22 -34.79
N THR A 57 38.32 -35.80 -33.58
CA THR A 57 39.33 -36.47 -32.76
C THR A 57 38.81 -36.71 -31.34
N SER A 58 39.38 -37.70 -30.66
CA SER A 58 39.06 -37.99 -29.26
C SER A 58 39.34 -36.80 -28.34
N ALA A 59 40.40 -36.04 -28.61
CA ALA A 59 40.73 -34.81 -27.88
C ALA A 59 39.66 -33.71 -28.10
N ASN A 60 39.20 -33.51 -29.34
CA ASN A 60 38.17 -32.52 -29.66
C ASN A 60 36.83 -32.90 -29.04
N ALA A 61 36.46 -34.19 -29.10
CA ALA A 61 35.26 -34.71 -28.46
C ALA A 61 35.28 -34.52 -26.92
N ALA A 62 36.42 -34.78 -26.26
CA ALA A 62 36.57 -34.53 -24.82
C ALA A 62 36.43 -33.04 -24.47
N LYS A 63 36.95 -32.13 -25.31
CA LYS A 63 36.81 -30.68 -25.14
C LYS A 63 35.36 -30.22 -25.29
N VAL A 64 34.62 -30.75 -26.26
CA VAL A 64 33.19 -30.49 -26.43
C VAL A 64 32.42 -30.93 -25.18
N LEU A 65 32.67 -32.16 -24.70
CA LEU A 65 31.99 -32.68 -23.51
C LEU A 65 32.27 -31.82 -22.27
N SER A 66 33.53 -31.46 -22.01
CA SER A 66 33.89 -30.61 -20.87
C SER A 66 33.22 -29.23 -20.91
N THR A 67 33.14 -28.63 -22.10
CA THR A 67 32.48 -27.32 -22.29
C THR A 67 30.97 -27.44 -22.08
N ALA A 68 30.35 -28.51 -22.56
CA ALA A 68 28.93 -28.78 -22.38
C ALA A 68 28.59 -29.02 -20.90
N SER A 69 29.40 -29.80 -20.18
CA SER A 69 29.24 -30.01 -18.73
C SER A 69 29.39 -28.71 -17.95
N ALA A 70 30.40 -27.88 -18.27
CA ALA A 70 30.57 -26.57 -17.64
C ALA A 70 29.40 -25.63 -17.92
N ALA A 71 28.85 -25.64 -19.14
CA ALA A 71 27.67 -24.86 -19.49
C ALA A 71 26.44 -25.33 -18.71
N ALA A 72 26.21 -26.64 -18.58
CA ALA A 72 25.11 -27.20 -17.80
C ALA A 72 25.21 -26.79 -16.32
N SER A 73 26.37 -26.96 -15.69
CA SER A 73 26.58 -26.53 -14.30
C SER A 73 26.43 -25.02 -14.13
N GLY A 74 26.85 -24.23 -15.12
CA GLY A 74 26.60 -22.78 -15.14
C GLY A 74 25.11 -22.45 -15.19
N MET A 75 24.35 -23.13 -16.06
CA MET A 75 22.90 -22.94 -16.19
C MET A 75 22.21 -23.22 -14.85
N ASP A 76 22.56 -24.32 -14.16
CA ASP A 76 21.99 -24.65 -12.86
C ASP A 76 22.26 -23.54 -11.82
N ALA A 77 23.49 -23.02 -11.79
CA ALA A 77 23.85 -21.93 -10.90
C ALA A 77 23.05 -20.64 -11.20
N ASP A 78 22.86 -20.32 -12.48
CA ASP A 78 22.11 -19.14 -12.91
C ASP A 78 20.61 -19.27 -12.69
N ILE A 79 20.04 -20.46 -12.91
CA ILE A 79 18.65 -20.79 -12.54
C ILE A 79 18.47 -20.61 -11.03
N GLY A 80 19.42 -21.10 -10.22
CA GLY A 80 19.41 -20.90 -8.76
C GLY A 80 19.35 -19.43 -8.36
N LYS A 81 20.14 -18.55 -9.00
CA LYS A 81 20.08 -17.10 -8.75
C LYS A 81 18.71 -16.51 -9.08
N VAL A 82 18.09 -16.91 -10.20
CA VAL A 82 16.76 -16.44 -10.60
C VAL A 82 15.69 -16.92 -9.62
N ILE A 83 15.74 -18.17 -9.19
CA ILE A 83 14.78 -18.74 -8.22
C ILE A 83 14.88 -17.98 -6.90
N ASN A 84 16.08 -17.71 -6.40
CA ASN A 84 16.27 -16.96 -5.16
C ASN A 84 15.72 -15.53 -5.26
N ALA A 85 15.95 -14.85 -6.39
CA ALA A 85 15.38 -13.53 -6.64
C ALA A 85 13.84 -13.56 -6.69
N ARG A 86 13.24 -14.55 -7.37
CA ARG A 86 11.78 -14.73 -7.43
C ARG A 86 11.17 -15.07 -6.08
N SER A 87 11.80 -15.96 -5.31
CA SER A 87 11.36 -16.35 -3.97
C SER A 87 11.33 -15.15 -3.03
N SER A 88 12.41 -14.36 -3.03
CA SER A 88 12.49 -13.13 -2.22
C SER A 88 11.38 -12.13 -2.60
N MET A 89 11.12 -11.96 -3.89
CA MET A 89 10.06 -11.07 -4.37
C MET A 89 8.66 -11.59 -3.99
N GLY A 90 8.42 -12.90 -4.07
CA GLY A 90 7.16 -13.52 -3.65
C GLY A 90 6.92 -13.39 -2.15
N ALA A 91 7.95 -13.56 -1.32
CA ALA A 91 7.85 -13.35 0.13
C ALA A 91 7.46 -11.90 0.47
N ILE A 92 8.02 -10.94 -0.26
CA ILE A 92 7.68 -9.51 -0.12
C ILE A 92 6.25 -9.24 -0.58
N GLN A 93 5.79 -9.85 -1.67
CA GLN A 93 4.40 -9.73 -2.14
C GLN A 93 3.41 -10.22 -1.08
N ASN A 94 3.63 -11.41 -0.50
CA ASN A 94 2.79 -11.94 0.57
C ASN A 94 2.76 -10.98 1.77
N ARG A 95 3.91 -10.42 2.13
CA ARG A 95 4.01 -9.44 3.23
C ARG A 95 3.22 -8.17 2.92
N PHE A 96 3.27 -7.66 1.69
CA PHE A 96 2.46 -6.50 1.30
C PHE A 96 0.96 -6.82 1.34
N GLU A 97 0.54 -8.00 0.89
CA GLU A 97 -0.87 -8.40 0.93
C GLU A 97 -1.42 -8.43 2.36
N SER A 98 -0.70 -9.07 3.30
CA SER A 98 -1.08 -9.06 4.71
C SER A 98 -1.10 -7.65 5.33
N VAL A 99 -0.15 -6.80 4.93
CA VAL A 99 -0.08 -5.42 5.42
C VAL A 99 -1.22 -4.58 4.85
N ILE A 100 -1.59 -4.76 3.59
CA ILE A 100 -2.74 -4.08 2.97
C ILE A 100 -4.04 -4.46 3.69
N GLU A 101 -4.27 -5.75 3.94
CA GLU A 101 -5.44 -6.21 4.69
C GLU A 101 -5.49 -5.63 6.10
N ASN A 102 -4.35 -5.62 6.80
CA ASN A 102 -4.26 -5.05 8.13
C ASN A 102 -4.55 -3.55 8.16
N ILE A 103 -3.97 -2.79 7.22
CA ILE A 103 -4.20 -1.33 7.10
C ILE A 103 -5.67 -1.05 6.75
N ALA A 104 -6.29 -1.84 5.89
CA ALA A 104 -7.69 -1.68 5.54
C ALA A 104 -8.59 -1.83 6.78
N SER A 105 -8.36 -2.89 7.58
CA SER A 105 -9.08 -3.12 8.83
C SER A 105 -8.82 -2.01 9.85
N TYR A 106 -7.56 -1.58 10.01
CA TYR A 106 -7.20 -0.49 10.92
C TYR A 106 -7.85 0.84 10.50
N LYS A 107 -7.88 1.12 9.20
CA LYS A 107 -8.56 2.31 8.64
C LYS A 107 -10.07 2.27 8.92
N GLU A 108 -10.73 1.13 8.74
CA GLU A 108 -12.16 0.98 9.05
C GLU A 108 -12.43 1.22 10.54
N GLY A 109 -11.62 0.62 11.41
CA GLY A 109 -11.71 0.83 12.86
C GLY A 109 -11.51 2.30 13.26
N LEU A 110 -10.51 2.97 12.69
CA LEU A 110 -10.28 4.40 12.92
C LEU A 110 -11.40 5.27 12.37
N GLN A 111 -11.96 4.96 11.20
CA GLN A 111 -13.09 5.68 10.65
C GLN A 111 -14.34 5.53 11.53
N ALA A 112 -14.61 4.32 12.03
CA ALA A 112 -15.71 4.07 12.95
C ALA A 112 -15.51 4.79 14.30
N ALA A 113 -14.29 4.77 14.85
CA ALA A 113 -13.97 5.50 16.09
C ALA A 113 -14.10 7.01 15.89
N ARG A 114 -13.62 7.54 14.75
CA ARG A 114 -13.78 8.95 14.41
C ARG A 114 -15.25 9.32 14.28
N SER A 115 -16.05 8.54 13.56
CA SER A 115 -17.50 8.74 13.43
C SER A 115 -18.17 8.79 14.81
N ARG A 116 -17.85 7.89 15.75
CA ARG A 116 -18.41 7.96 17.13
C ARG A 116 -18.04 9.23 17.90
N ILE A 117 -16.91 9.87 17.58
CA ILE A 117 -16.44 11.08 18.26
C ILE A 117 -16.98 12.34 17.56
N THR A 118 -16.98 12.35 16.23
CA THR A 118 -17.30 13.55 15.43
C THR A 118 -18.75 13.60 14.96
N ASP A 119 -19.38 12.44 14.76
CA ASP A 119 -20.78 12.38 14.42
C ASP A 119 -21.57 12.55 15.70
N THR A 120 -22.11 13.75 15.88
CA THR A 120 -23.12 14.05 16.91
C THR A 120 -24.30 13.12 16.74
N ASP A 121 -24.87 12.65 17.85
CA ASP A 121 -26.15 11.95 17.80
C ASP A 121 -27.19 12.93 17.23
N TYR A 122 -27.61 12.66 15.99
CA TYR A 122 -28.56 13.48 15.27
C TYR A 122 -29.88 13.61 16.04
N ALA A 123 -30.25 12.61 16.85
CA ALA A 123 -31.44 12.67 17.69
C ALA A 123 -31.33 13.72 18.80
N GLU A 124 -30.16 13.82 19.45
CA GLU A 124 -29.94 14.79 20.52
C GLU A 124 -29.87 16.23 19.98
N ALA A 125 -29.09 16.45 18.92
CA ALA A 125 -28.98 17.77 18.28
C ALA A 125 -30.33 18.27 17.72
N THR A 126 -31.16 17.39 17.15
CA THR A 126 -32.50 17.77 16.66
C THR A 126 -33.48 18.02 17.80
N ALA A 127 -33.40 17.29 18.91
CA ALA A 127 -34.22 17.53 20.10
C ALA A 127 -33.87 18.85 20.78
N GLU A 128 -32.58 19.20 20.90
CA GLU A 128 -32.15 20.51 21.39
C GLU A 128 -32.58 21.64 20.45
N MET A 129 -32.43 21.47 19.14
CA MET A 129 -32.90 22.45 18.16
C MET A 129 -34.41 22.69 18.29
N ALA A 130 -35.21 21.62 18.38
CA ALA A 130 -36.65 21.71 18.58
C ALA A 130 -37.01 22.37 19.91
N ARG A 131 -36.33 22.00 21.01
CA ARG A 131 -36.50 22.64 22.33
C ARG A 131 -36.20 24.14 22.25
N ASN A 132 -35.11 24.53 21.60
CA ASN A 132 -34.71 25.92 21.45
C ASN A 132 -35.72 26.71 20.60
N GLN A 133 -36.27 26.12 19.53
CA GLN A 133 -37.33 26.73 18.74
C GLN A 133 -38.62 26.93 19.56
N VAL A 134 -39.01 25.93 20.36
CA VAL A 134 -40.17 26.04 21.26
C VAL A 134 -39.95 27.11 22.32
N LEU A 135 -38.77 27.18 22.93
CA LEU A 135 -38.42 28.23 23.90
C LEU A 135 -38.43 29.63 23.28
N GLN A 136 -37.97 29.78 22.04
CA GLN A 136 -38.04 31.06 21.33
C GLN A 136 -39.49 31.47 21.05
N GLN A 137 -40.33 30.54 20.58
CA GLN A 137 -41.76 30.81 20.35
C GLN A 137 -42.49 31.13 21.66
N ALA A 138 -42.21 30.38 22.74
CA ALA A 138 -42.74 30.63 24.06
C ALA A 138 -42.25 31.97 24.65
N GLY A 139 -40.99 32.34 24.44
CA GLY A 139 -40.43 33.63 24.84
C GLY A 139 -41.12 34.80 24.15
N ILE A 140 -41.38 34.70 22.84
CA ILE A 140 -42.14 35.70 22.08
C ILE A 140 -43.58 35.81 22.61
N ALA A 141 -44.24 34.68 22.84
CA ALA A 141 -45.61 34.66 23.38
C ALA A 141 -45.69 35.21 24.81
N MET A 142 -44.71 34.89 25.66
CA MET A 142 -44.61 35.41 27.03
C MET A 142 -44.32 36.91 27.06
N VAL A 143 -43.47 37.43 26.17
CA VAL A 143 -43.25 38.87 26.01
C VAL A 143 -44.51 39.56 25.51
N ALA A 144 -45.23 38.97 24.56
CA ALA A 144 -46.51 39.50 24.09
C ALA A 144 -47.57 39.54 25.20
N GLN A 145 -47.66 38.47 26.02
CA GLN A 145 -48.55 38.41 27.18
C GLN A 145 -48.17 39.44 28.26
N ALA A 146 -46.87 39.56 28.58
CA ALA A 146 -46.35 40.51 29.56
C ALA A 146 -46.62 41.97 29.16
N ASN A 147 -46.59 42.29 27.86
CA ASN A 147 -46.91 43.63 27.37
C ASN A 147 -48.41 43.96 27.42
N GLN A 148 -49.31 42.97 27.52
CA GLN A 148 -50.76 43.19 27.63
C GLN A 148 -51.26 43.32 29.08
N ILE A 149 -50.56 42.73 30.05
CA ILE A 149 -50.91 42.81 31.48
C ILE A 149 -51.04 44.25 32.01
N PRO A 150 -50.16 45.22 31.67
CA PRO A 150 -50.28 46.61 32.13
C PRO A 150 -51.58 47.31 31.69
N GLN A 151 -52.14 46.93 30.54
CA GLN A 151 -53.39 47.53 30.04
C GLN A 151 -54.63 47.07 30.82
N GLY A 152 -54.58 45.86 31.41
CA GLY A 152 -55.63 45.36 32.31
C GLY A 152 -55.67 46.10 33.64
N VAL A 153 -54.51 46.52 34.16
CA VAL A 153 -54.40 47.27 35.41
C VAL A 153 -54.89 48.72 35.26
N LEU A 154 -54.69 49.34 34.09
CA LEU A 154 -55.24 50.68 33.79
C LEU A 154 -56.78 50.72 33.76
N ARG A 155 -57.46 49.60 33.48
CA ARG A 155 -58.93 49.49 33.59
C ARG A 155 -59.43 49.33 35.04
N LEU A 156 -58.54 49.05 36.00
CA LEU A 156 -58.86 48.91 37.43
C LEU A 156 -58.52 50.18 38.24
N LEU A 157 -57.88 51.17 37.62
CA LEU A 157 -57.49 52.45 38.23
C LEU A 157 -58.20 53.67 37.60
N GLY A 158 -59.05 53.45 36.58
CA GLY A 158 -59.84 54.47 35.90
C GLY A 158 -61.32 54.41 36.25
#